data_AF-A0A1I0F639-F1
#
_entry.id   AF-A0A1I0F639-F1
#
_cell.length_a   1.000
_cell.length_b   1.000
_cell.length_c   1.000
_cell.angle_alpha   90.00
_cell.angle_beta   90.00
_cell.angle_gamma   90.00
#
_symmetry.space_group_name_H-M   'P 1'
#
loop_
_entity.id
_entity.type
_entity.pdbx_description
1 polymer ?
#
loop_
_entity_poly.entity_id
_entity_poly.type
_entity_poly.pdbx_seq_one_letter_code
_entity_poly.pdbx_strand_id
1 'polypeptide(L)'
;MHESNDKAVSKPLGHDDQSGFQFAQEMLCGDVTAAVNFDRLQKHPVMGYILFEYLLCDEKQTVTPHTSHPKWYWGKNKAKFLGLWRVARSLDATLYLVNYAKAGTPHQDKVRVIEVLDMDVDGIKMERTAKITRKEFSDWFRKLNRACIASAHEIALDGKYDLFHMDRESIGKIRPHFGRYSGEPVWKIAELPDNGDYAYILRSYNRP
;
A
#
# COMPACT_ATOMS: atom_id res chain seq x y z
N MET A 1 11.23 -35.42 -4.24
CA MET A 1 9.93 -34.94 -4.73
C MET A 1 10.02 -33.42 -4.83
N HIS A 2 9.52 -32.83 -5.91
CA HIS A 2 9.62 -31.39 -6.19
C HIS A 2 8.77 -30.58 -5.20
N GLU A 3 9.39 -29.69 -4.44
CA GLU A 3 8.74 -28.78 -3.47
C GLU A 3 8.15 -27.55 -4.18
N SER A 4 6.85 -27.29 -4.03
CA SER A 4 6.21 -26.01 -4.37
C SER A 4 6.13 -25.14 -3.11
N ASN A 5 7.01 -24.16 -3.05
CA ASN A 5 7.10 -23.12 -2.03
C ASN A 5 6.01 -22.07 -2.30
N ASP A 6 4.76 -22.36 -1.95
CA ASP A 6 3.62 -21.47 -2.23
C ASP A 6 3.59 -20.31 -1.22
N LYS A 7 4.53 -19.36 -1.42
CA LYS A 7 4.24 -17.95 -1.11
C LYS A 7 2.87 -17.64 -1.72
N ALA A 8 2.09 -16.74 -1.11
CA ALA A 8 1.05 -16.06 -1.87
C ALA A 8 1.78 -15.35 -3.03
N VAL A 9 1.82 -15.98 -4.20
CA VAL A 9 2.58 -15.47 -5.35
C VAL A 9 1.76 -14.30 -5.87
N SER A 10 2.00 -13.12 -5.30
CA SER A 10 1.54 -11.88 -5.91
C SER A 10 2.18 -11.81 -7.28
N LYS A 11 1.34 -11.76 -8.31
CA LYS A 11 1.80 -11.72 -9.69
C LYS A 11 2.48 -10.37 -9.94
N PRO A 12 3.55 -10.33 -10.75
CA PRO A 12 4.04 -9.05 -11.26
C PRO A 12 2.90 -8.27 -11.91
N LEU A 13 2.97 -6.95 -11.82
CA LEU A 13 2.03 -6.07 -12.52
C LEU A 13 2.09 -6.36 -14.03
N GLY A 14 0.94 -6.65 -14.65
CA GLY A 14 0.87 -7.06 -16.05
C GLY A 14 -0.28 -6.44 -16.86
N HIS A 15 -1.42 -6.15 -16.23
CA HIS A 15 -2.57 -5.47 -16.85
C HIS A 15 -3.01 -4.30 -15.98
N ASP A 16 -3.60 -3.27 -16.61
CA ASP A 16 -4.20 -2.14 -15.92
C ASP A 16 -5.71 -2.37 -15.70
N ASP A 17 -6.31 -1.56 -14.82
CA ASP A 17 -7.72 -1.69 -14.43
C ASP A 17 -8.69 -0.96 -15.39
N GLN A 18 -8.33 -0.83 -16.67
CA GLN A 18 -9.15 -0.09 -17.65
C GLN A 18 -10.58 -0.62 -17.75
N SER A 19 -10.77 -1.94 -17.64
CA SER A 19 -12.10 -2.56 -17.69
C SER A 19 -12.97 -2.18 -16.50
N GLY A 20 -12.41 -2.09 -15.29
CA GLY A 20 -13.13 -1.68 -14.08
C GLY A 20 -13.54 -0.21 -14.11
N PHE A 21 -12.64 0.66 -14.60
CA PHE A 21 -12.95 2.07 -14.80
C PHE A 21 -14.10 2.27 -15.79
N GLN A 22 -14.05 1.61 -16.96
CA GLN A 22 -15.09 1.70 -17.97
C GLN A 22 -16.43 1.17 -17.46
N PHE A 23 -16.42 0.04 -16.75
CA PHE A 23 -17.62 -0.51 -16.14
C PHE A 23 -18.25 0.43 -15.11
N ALA A 24 -17.45 1.02 -14.22
CA ALA A 24 -17.95 2.00 -13.26
C ALA A 24 -18.50 3.26 -13.95
N GLN A 25 -17.84 3.74 -15.00
CA GLN A 25 -18.30 4.86 -15.81
C GLN A 25 -19.65 4.57 -16.49
N GLU A 26 -19.80 3.36 -17.02
CA GLU A 26 -21.06 2.87 -17.62
C GLU A 26 -22.18 2.84 -16.57
N MET A 27 -21.94 2.21 -15.41
CA MET A 27 -22.95 2.07 -14.35
C MET A 27 -23.36 3.40 -13.71
N LEU A 28 -22.45 4.39 -13.70
CA LEU A 28 -22.75 5.72 -13.19
C LEU A 28 -23.59 6.55 -14.16
N CYS A 29 -23.72 6.17 -15.44
CA CYS A 29 -24.57 6.88 -16.42
C CYS A 29 -24.32 8.41 -16.49
N GLY A 30 -23.08 8.85 -16.22
CA GLY A 30 -22.70 10.27 -16.17
C GLY A 30 -22.82 10.94 -14.80
N ASP A 31 -23.29 10.24 -13.76
CA ASP A 31 -23.34 10.74 -12.39
C ASP A 31 -21.93 10.98 -11.81
N VAL A 32 -21.85 11.98 -10.93
CA VAL A 32 -20.62 12.27 -10.19
C VAL A 32 -20.32 11.13 -9.22
N THR A 33 -19.08 10.65 -9.24
CA THR A 33 -18.66 9.58 -8.34
C THR A 33 -18.29 10.10 -6.96
N ALA A 34 -18.67 9.35 -5.93
CA ALA A 34 -18.18 9.54 -4.57
C ALA A 34 -16.90 8.73 -4.26
N ALA A 35 -16.41 7.96 -5.24
CA ALA A 35 -15.24 7.11 -5.09
C ALA A 35 -13.97 7.92 -4.86
N VAL A 36 -13.10 7.40 -4.00
CA VAL A 36 -11.73 7.88 -3.87
C VAL A 36 -10.85 6.94 -4.67
N ASN A 37 -10.32 7.43 -5.78
CA ASN A 37 -9.33 6.69 -6.56
C ASN A 37 -7.93 6.99 -6.01
N PHE A 38 -7.17 5.95 -5.70
CA PHE A 38 -5.78 5.99 -5.30
C PHE A 38 -5.00 4.92 -6.06
N ASP A 39 -3.76 5.21 -6.41
CA ASP A 39 -3.00 4.30 -7.28
C ASP A 39 -2.54 3.02 -6.58
N ARG A 40 -2.11 3.13 -5.31
CA ARG A 40 -1.71 1.94 -4.53
C ARG A 40 -2.03 2.07 -3.06
N LEU A 41 -2.54 0.99 -2.50
CA LEU A 41 -2.57 0.73 -1.07
C LEU A 41 -1.76 -0.53 -0.79
N GLN A 42 -0.87 -0.46 0.19
CA GLN A 42 -0.12 -1.62 0.68
C GLN A 42 -0.02 -1.55 2.21
N LYS A 43 0.07 -2.69 2.89
CA LYS A 43 0.27 -2.74 4.34
C LYS A 43 1.70 -3.17 4.64
N HIS A 44 2.40 -2.34 5.39
CA HIS A 44 3.73 -2.63 5.92
C HIS A 44 3.61 -3.13 7.36
N PRO A 45 4.35 -4.17 7.76
CA PRO A 45 4.21 -4.78 9.10
C PRO A 45 4.48 -3.81 10.26
N VAL A 46 5.33 -2.80 10.03
CA VAL A 46 5.69 -1.81 11.07
C VAL A 46 5.05 -0.44 10.84
N MET A 47 4.75 -0.07 9.59
CA MET A 47 4.27 1.29 9.27
C MET A 47 2.74 1.33 9.12
N GLY A 48 2.07 0.18 9.24
CA GLY A 48 0.65 0.07 8.96
C GLY A 48 0.34 0.25 7.47
N TYR A 49 -0.82 0.84 7.17
CA TYR A 49 -1.20 1.10 5.79
C TYR A 49 -0.37 2.22 5.17
N ILE A 50 -0.08 2.08 3.88
CA ILE A 50 0.63 3.08 3.09
C ILE A 50 -0.15 3.31 1.81
N LEU A 51 -0.54 4.56 1.59
CA LEU A 51 -1.29 5.03 0.43
C LEU A 51 -0.34 5.80 -0.50
N PHE A 52 -0.30 5.41 -1.77
CA PHE A 52 0.41 6.13 -2.82
C PHE A 52 -0.56 6.71 -3.84
N GLU A 53 -0.32 7.97 -4.17
CA GLU A 53 -0.94 8.66 -5.30
C GLU A 53 0.18 9.20 -6.22
N TYR A 54 0.17 8.79 -7.49
CA TYR A 54 1.13 9.18 -8.51
C TYR A 54 0.60 10.37 -9.33
N LEU A 55 1.27 11.50 -9.19
CA LEU A 55 0.90 12.76 -9.81
C LEU A 55 1.75 12.99 -11.06
N LEU A 56 1.21 12.60 -12.22
CA LEU A 56 1.89 12.79 -13.49
C LEU A 56 2.06 14.28 -13.82
N CYS A 57 3.30 14.71 -14.04
CA CYS A 57 3.65 15.97 -14.66
C CYS A 57 3.74 15.75 -16.17
N ASP A 58 2.68 16.14 -16.89
CA ASP A 58 2.60 16.02 -18.34
C ASP A 58 3.53 17.03 -19.02
N GLU A 59 4.10 16.67 -20.18
CA GLU A 59 5.06 17.51 -20.91
C GLU A 59 4.46 18.85 -21.40
N LYS A 60 3.13 18.93 -21.50
CA LYS A 60 2.43 20.19 -21.82
C LYS A 60 2.38 21.17 -20.65
N GLN A 61 2.71 20.72 -19.44
CA GLN A 61 2.71 21.58 -18.26
C GLN A 61 4.03 22.33 -18.14
N THR A 62 3.96 23.55 -17.61
CA THR A 62 5.16 24.36 -17.32
C THR A 62 5.88 23.96 -16.03
N VAL A 63 5.31 23.02 -15.27
CA VAL A 63 5.88 22.51 -14.03
C VAL A 63 6.62 21.19 -14.25
N THR A 64 7.64 20.96 -13.44
CA THR A 64 8.41 19.72 -13.43
C THR A 64 8.03 18.91 -12.19
N PRO A 65 8.36 17.61 -12.10
CA PRO A 65 8.13 16.83 -10.89
C PRO A 65 8.66 17.48 -9.60
N HIS A 66 9.83 18.15 -9.67
CA HIS A 66 10.44 18.83 -8.52
C HIS A 66 9.78 20.17 -8.13
N THR A 67 8.95 20.75 -9.01
CA THR A 67 8.31 22.06 -8.80
C THR A 67 6.80 21.97 -8.68
N SER A 68 6.19 20.88 -9.16
CA SER A 68 4.78 20.57 -8.96
C SER A 68 4.47 20.37 -7.47
N HIS A 69 3.30 20.86 -7.07
CA HIS A 69 2.80 20.78 -5.70
C HIS A 69 1.28 21.01 -5.65
N PRO A 70 0.52 20.24 -4.84
CA PRO A 70 -0.93 20.41 -4.69
C PRO A 70 -1.38 21.85 -4.42
N LYS A 71 -0.58 22.64 -3.70
CA LYS A 71 -0.89 24.06 -3.41
C LYS A 71 -1.16 24.91 -4.65
N TRP A 72 -0.57 24.57 -5.81
CA TRP A 72 -0.72 25.36 -7.04
C TRP A 72 -2.03 25.06 -7.80
N TYR A 73 -2.67 23.93 -7.49
CA TYR A 73 -3.89 23.48 -8.17
C TYR A 73 -4.94 22.96 -7.19
N TRP A 74 -4.86 23.40 -5.93
CA TRP A 74 -5.77 23.00 -4.85
C TRP A 74 -7.22 23.26 -5.21
N GLY A 75 -7.53 24.47 -5.70
CA GLY A 75 -8.90 24.84 -6.07
C GLY A 75 -9.55 23.92 -7.11
N LYS A 76 -8.76 23.27 -7.98
CA LYS A 76 -9.26 22.34 -9.00
C LYS A 76 -9.41 20.92 -8.47
N ASN A 77 -8.50 20.49 -7.58
CA ASN A 77 -8.34 19.08 -7.21
C ASN A 77 -8.57 18.81 -5.71
N LYS A 78 -9.03 19.79 -4.91
CA LYS A 78 -9.17 19.65 -3.45
C LYS A 78 -9.99 18.44 -3.03
N ALA A 79 -11.06 18.11 -3.77
CA ALA A 79 -11.93 16.98 -3.44
C ALA A 79 -11.16 15.65 -3.47
N LYS A 80 -10.24 15.47 -4.44
CA LYS A 80 -9.37 14.30 -4.53
C LYS A 80 -8.44 14.21 -3.34
N PHE A 81 -7.73 15.30 -3.02
CA PHE A 81 -6.77 15.32 -1.91
C PHE A 81 -7.43 15.11 -0.55
N LEU A 82 -8.58 15.74 -0.31
CA LEU A 82 -9.37 15.52 0.89
C LEU A 82 -9.92 14.09 0.96
N GLY A 83 -10.30 13.50 -0.17
CA GLY A 83 -10.70 12.10 -0.26
C GLY A 83 -9.58 11.14 0.13
N LEU A 84 -8.38 11.34 -0.43
CA LEU A 84 -7.17 10.57 -0.07
C LEU A 84 -6.82 10.73 1.40
N TRP A 85 -6.87 11.96 1.92
CA TRP A 85 -6.59 12.24 3.32
C TRP A 85 -7.61 11.59 4.26
N ARG A 86 -8.89 11.63 3.92
CA ARG A 86 -9.94 10.92 4.65
C ARG A 86 -9.65 9.42 4.74
N VAL A 87 -9.29 8.78 3.62
CA VAL A 87 -8.93 7.35 3.61
C VAL A 87 -7.69 7.09 4.48
N ALA A 88 -6.66 7.93 4.35
CA ALA A 88 -5.45 7.80 5.14
C ALA A 88 -5.75 7.88 6.65
N ARG A 89 -6.57 8.83 7.09
CA ARG A 89 -7.00 8.94 8.49
C ARG A 89 -7.84 7.75 8.95
N SER A 90 -8.75 7.25 8.11
CA SER A 90 -9.59 6.10 8.45
C SER A 90 -8.81 4.80 8.63
N LEU A 91 -7.68 4.66 7.93
CA LEU A 91 -6.82 3.46 7.97
C LEU A 91 -5.58 3.64 8.86
N ASP A 92 -5.42 4.80 9.50
CA ASP A 92 -4.17 5.23 10.14
C ASP A 92 -2.95 5.03 9.22
N ALA A 93 -3.11 5.41 7.95
CA ALA A 93 -2.15 5.17 6.90
C ALA A 93 -1.19 6.35 6.69
N THR A 94 0.04 6.04 6.30
CA THR A 94 0.95 7.02 5.72
C THR A 94 0.53 7.37 4.29
N LEU A 95 0.38 8.67 3.98
CA LEU A 95 0.02 9.15 2.65
C LEU A 95 1.23 9.73 1.91
N TYR A 96 1.60 9.12 0.78
CA TYR A 96 2.60 9.62 -0.15
C TYR A 96 1.97 10.14 -1.45
N LEU A 97 2.27 11.39 -1.78
CA LEU A 97 2.04 11.97 -3.11
C LEU A 97 3.36 11.95 -3.88
N VAL A 98 3.38 11.35 -5.06
CA VAL A 98 4.60 11.14 -5.85
C VAL A 98 4.48 11.83 -7.20
N ASN A 99 5.11 12.99 -7.34
CA ASN A 99 5.19 13.66 -8.63
C ASN A 99 6.24 12.98 -9.51
N TYR A 100 5.89 12.67 -10.75
CA TYR A 100 6.78 12.01 -11.70
C TYR A 100 6.48 12.46 -13.13
N ALA A 101 7.42 12.28 -14.05
CA ALA A 101 7.19 12.44 -15.49
C ALA A 101 7.17 11.08 -16.19
N LYS A 102 6.66 11.00 -17.43
CA LYS A 102 6.75 9.76 -18.22
C LYS A 102 8.21 9.40 -18.53
N ALA A 103 8.50 8.11 -18.68
CA ALA A 103 9.79 7.66 -19.19
C ALA A 103 10.00 8.18 -20.62
N GLY A 104 11.25 8.51 -20.99
CA GLY A 104 11.59 9.07 -22.29
C GLY A 104 11.38 10.60 -22.43
N THR A 105 10.86 11.28 -21.40
CA THR A 105 10.63 12.74 -21.43
C THR A 105 11.82 13.51 -20.85
N PRO A 106 11.97 14.84 -21.10
CA PRO A 106 13.07 15.65 -20.57
C PRO A 106 13.18 15.68 -19.05
N HIS A 107 12.10 15.35 -18.33
CA HIS A 107 12.06 15.32 -16.87
C HIS A 107 11.87 13.91 -16.31
N GLN A 108 12.08 12.88 -17.14
CA GLN A 108 11.85 11.48 -16.77
C GLN A 108 12.57 11.05 -15.49
N ASP A 109 13.73 11.62 -15.19
CA ASP A 109 14.52 11.23 -14.03
C ASP A 109 14.18 12.04 -12.77
N LYS A 110 13.28 13.03 -12.85
CA LYS A 110 12.86 13.82 -11.69
C LYS A 110 11.68 13.15 -11.00
N VAL A 111 11.80 12.88 -9.70
CA VAL A 111 10.73 12.39 -8.85
C VAL A 111 10.69 13.22 -7.57
N ARG A 112 9.50 13.69 -7.18
CA ARG A 112 9.30 14.32 -5.86
C ARG A 112 8.32 13.48 -5.04
N VAL A 113 8.78 12.98 -3.90
CA VAL A 113 7.95 12.31 -2.91
C VAL A 113 7.55 13.33 -1.86
N ILE A 114 6.26 13.36 -1.52
CA ILE A 114 5.67 14.21 -0.48
C ILE A 114 4.94 13.28 0.49
N GLU A 115 5.47 13.16 1.70
CA GLU A 115 4.78 12.55 2.84
C GLU A 115 3.85 13.60 3.46
N VAL A 116 2.55 13.37 3.41
CA VAL A 116 1.56 14.28 3.99
C VAL A 116 1.42 13.93 5.47
N LEU A 117 1.83 14.87 6.34
CA LEU A 117 1.75 14.71 7.79
C LEU A 117 0.50 15.37 8.38
N ASP A 118 0.03 16.45 7.75
CA ASP A 118 -1.19 17.14 8.14
C ASP A 118 -1.83 17.88 6.95
N MET A 119 -3.16 17.91 6.92
CA MET A 119 -3.96 18.51 5.85
C MET A 119 -5.34 18.91 6.36
N ASP A 120 -5.83 20.04 5.86
CA ASP A 120 -7.22 20.48 6.02
C ASP A 120 -7.83 20.94 4.69
N VAL A 121 -9.01 21.57 4.77
CA VAL A 121 -9.78 22.07 3.62
C VAL A 121 -9.04 23.09 2.75
N ASP A 122 -8.03 23.78 3.30
CA ASP A 122 -7.25 24.81 2.60
C ASP A 122 -5.94 24.26 2.03
N GLY A 123 -5.52 23.05 2.40
CA GLY A 123 -4.31 22.44 1.85
C GLY A 123 -3.54 21.56 2.83
N ILE A 124 -2.38 21.10 2.36
CA ILE A 124 -1.36 20.44 3.18
C ILE A 124 -0.75 21.48 4.12
N LYS A 125 -0.72 21.19 5.42
CA LYS A 125 -0.15 22.05 6.46
C LYS A 125 1.25 21.65 6.86
N MET A 126 1.49 20.35 6.86
CA MET A 126 2.77 19.78 7.24
C MET A 126 3.10 18.61 6.32
N GLU A 127 4.33 18.61 5.82
CA GLU A 127 4.82 17.59 4.90
C GLU A 127 6.32 17.37 5.08
N ARG A 128 6.78 16.17 4.71
CA ARG A 128 8.19 15.93 4.42
C ARG A 128 8.34 15.68 2.93
N THR A 129 9.36 16.26 2.32
CA THR A 129 9.58 16.09 0.88
C THR A 129 10.98 15.62 0.57
N ALA A 130 11.09 14.77 -0.44
CA ALA A 130 12.35 14.34 -1.02
C ALA A 130 12.29 14.56 -2.53
N LYS A 131 13.34 15.17 -3.09
CA LYS A 131 13.57 15.25 -4.54
C LYS A 131 14.65 14.24 -4.88
N ILE A 132 14.30 13.26 -5.69
CA ILE A 132 15.14 12.10 -5.96
C ILE A 132 15.06 11.72 -7.44
N THR A 133 16.00 10.91 -7.87
CA THR A 133 16.03 10.34 -9.22
C THR A 133 14.99 9.21 -9.37
N ARG A 134 14.68 8.84 -10.62
CA ARG A 134 13.84 7.66 -10.88
C ARG A 134 14.49 6.39 -10.33
N LYS A 135 15.81 6.29 -10.40
CA LYS A 135 16.57 5.16 -9.87
C LYS A 135 16.45 5.08 -8.34
N GLU A 136 16.67 6.19 -7.64
CA GLU A 136 16.55 6.23 -6.18
C GLU A 136 15.13 5.91 -5.72
N PHE A 137 14.10 6.44 -6.40
CA PHE A 137 12.72 6.07 -6.13
C PHE A 137 12.47 4.58 -6.34
N SER A 138 12.96 4.00 -7.44
CA SER A 138 12.83 2.58 -7.74
C SER A 138 13.47 1.71 -6.65
N ASP A 139 14.69 2.04 -6.25
CA ASP A 139 15.43 1.29 -5.23
C ASP A 139 14.70 1.34 -3.86
N TRP A 140 14.22 2.53 -3.48
CA TRP A 140 13.42 2.73 -2.26
C TRP A 140 12.09 1.97 -2.31
N PHE A 141 11.31 2.16 -3.38
CA PHE A 141 9.98 1.56 -3.53
C PHE A 141 10.06 0.03 -3.59
N ARG A 142 11.06 -0.53 -4.27
CA ARG A 142 11.29 -1.98 -4.30
C ARG A 142 11.66 -2.53 -2.92
N LYS A 143 12.46 -1.79 -2.13
CA LYS A 143 12.78 -2.17 -0.76
C LYS A 143 11.52 -2.17 0.12
N LEU A 144 10.73 -1.10 0.04
CA LEU A 144 9.47 -0.96 0.77
C LEU A 144 8.48 -2.08 0.40
N ASN A 145 8.27 -2.33 -0.90
CA ASN A 145 7.37 -3.37 -1.38
C ASN A 145 7.79 -4.76 -0.88
N ARG A 146 9.10 -5.10 -0.93
CA ARG A 146 9.59 -6.38 -0.39
C ARG A 146 9.27 -6.56 1.09
N ALA A 147 9.33 -5.49 1.88
CA ALA A 147 8.98 -5.53 3.30
C ALA A 147 7.47 -5.70 3.55
N CYS A 148 6.62 -5.45 2.56
CA CYS A 148 5.16 -5.62 2.65
C CYS A 148 4.68 -7.00 2.18
N ILE A 149 5.56 -7.87 1.64
CA ILE A 149 5.16 -9.19 1.17
C ILE A 149 4.94 -10.10 2.37
N ALA A 150 3.68 -10.46 2.59
CA ALA A 150 3.24 -11.41 3.60
C ALA A 150 2.81 -12.75 2.97
N SER A 151 2.84 -13.81 3.77
CA SER A 151 2.27 -15.12 3.45
C SER A 151 0.74 -15.08 3.42
N ALA A 152 0.11 -16.09 2.78
CA ALA A 152 -1.34 -16.19 2.71
C ALA A 152 -2.00 -16.24 4.10
N HIS A 153 -1.35 -16.90 5.06
CA HIS A 153 -1.85 -17.03 6.43
C HIS A 153 -1.79 -15.72 7.20
N GLU A 154 -0.69 -14.96 7.08
CA GLU A 154 -0.61 -13.62 7.68
C GLU A 154 -1.71 -12.72 7.14
N ILE A 155 -1.88 -12.67 5.81
CA ILE A 155 -2.92 -11.85 5.18
C ILE A 155 -4.32 -12.20 5.70
N ALA A 156 -4.62 -13.49 5.90
CA ALA A 156 -5.92 -13.94 6.35
C ALA A 156 -6.22 -13.57 7.81
N LEU A 157 -5.21 -13.52 8.69
CA LEU A 157 -5.39 -13.31 10.13
C LEU A 157 -5.30 -11.84 10.56
N ASP A 158 -4.58 -11.03 9.79
CA ASP A 158 -4.20 -9.64 10.05
C ASP A 158 -5.40 -8.64 10.13
N GLY A 159 -6.60 -9.06 9.73
CA GLY A 159 -7.81 -8.22 9.76
C GLY A 159 -8.66 -8.32 11.03
N LYS A 160 -8.48 -9.36 11.87
CA LYS A 160 -9.26 -9.55 13.12
C LYS A 160 -8.39 -9.58 14.37
N TYR A 161 -7.13 -9.92 14.22
CA TYR A 161 -6.19 -10.05 15.32
C TYR A 161 -5.03 -9.13 15.01
N ASP A 162 -4.75 -8.18 15.91
CA ASP A 162 -3.55 -7.35 15.83
C ASP A 162 -2.33 -8.18 16.23
N LEU A 163 -1.98 -9.12 15.35
CA LEU A 163 -0.95 -10.12 15.59
C LEU A 163 0.42 -9.50 15.87
N PHE A 164 0.65 -8.26 15.43
CA PHE A 164 1.92 -7.56 15.61
C PHE A 164 2.14 -7.08 17.06
N HIS A 165 1.07 -6.96 17.85
CA HIS A 165 1.14 -6.50 19.24
C HIS A 165 0.79 -7.58 20.27
N MET A 166 0.49 -8.80 19.82
CA MET A 166 0.14 -9.93 20.67
C MET A 166 1.37 -10.79 20.99
N ASP A 167 1.46 -11.25 22.23
CA ASP A 167 2.50 -12.20 22.65
C ASP A 167 2.22 -13.63 22.12
N ARG A 168 3.25 -14.50 22.20
CA ARG A 168 3.23 -15.89 21.71
C ARG A 168 2.05 -16.70 22.22
N GLU A 169 1.72 -16.57 23.50
CA GLU A 169 0.65 -17.34 24.12
C GLU A 169 -0.71 -16.85 23.63
N SER A 170 -0.86 -15.54 23.52
CA SER A 170 -2.06 -14.89 23.01
C SER A 170 -2.32 -15.24 21.54
N ILE A 171 -1.29 -15.20 20.68
CA ILE A 171 -1.40 -15.59 19.27
C ILE A 171 -1.82 -17.06 19.15
N GLY A 172 -1.14 -17.97 19.87
CA GLY A 172 -1.44 -19.40 19.82
C GLY A 172 -2.89 -19.73 20.19
N LYS A 173 -3.49 -18.96 21.11
CA LYS A 173 -4.88 -19.15 21.58
C LYS A 173 -5.93 -18.64 20.61
N ILE A 174 -5.57 -17.85 19.59
CA ILE A 174 -6.51 -17.35 18.60
C ILE A 174 -7.19 -18.53 17.91
N ARG A 175 -8.53 -18.46 17.80
CA ARG A 175 -9.33 -19.40 17.03
C ARG A 175 -9.94 -18.64 15.85
N PRO A 176 -9.41 -18.81 14.62
CA PRO A 176 -10.05 -18.27 13.44
C PRO A 176 -11.51 -18.74 13.39
N HIS A 177 -12.40 -17.92 12.84
CA HIS A 177 -13.83 -18.21 12.71
C HIS A 177 -14.24 -18.27 11.23
N PHE A 178 -13.24 -18.43 10.36
CA PHE A 178 -13.36 -18.44 8.90
C PHE A 178 -12.38 -19.47 8.34
N GLY A 179 -12.70 -19.99 7.16
CA GLY A 179 -11.85 -20.95 6.44
C GLY A 179 -11.78 -22.34 7.07
N ARG A 180 -10.90 -23.18 6.52
CA ARG A 180 -10.77 -24.61 6.85
C ARG A 180 -10.42 -24.90 8.31
N TYR A 181 -9.79 -23.95 9.00
CA TYR A 181 -9.30 -24.09 10.37
C TYR A 181 -10.19 -23.36 11.39
N SER A 182 -11.45 -23.09 11.01
CA SER A 182 -12.41 -22.44 11.90
C SER A 182 -12.56 -23.22 13.21
N GLY A 183 -12.39 -22.52 14.33
CA GLY A 183 -12.51 -23.08 15.68
C GLY A 183 -11.24 -23.73 16.22
N GLU A 184 -10.24 -24.04 15.40
CA GLU A 184 -8.96 -24.60 15.86
C GLU A 184 -8.04 -23.48 16.36
N PRO A 185 -7.33 -23.67 17.49
CA PRO A 185 -6.40 -22.68 17.99
C PRO A 185 -5.14 -22.63 17.13
N VAL A 186 -4.56 -21.45 16.94
CA VAL A 186 -3.36 -21.23 16.11
C VAL A 186 -2.22 -22.18 16.48
N TRP A 187 -2.00 -22.50 17.77
CA TRP A 187 -0.94 -23.43 18.17
C TRP A 187 -1.15 -24.88 17.72
N LYS A 188 -2.39 -25.32 17.45
CA LYS A 188 -2.65 -26.67 16.90
C LYS A 188 -2.40 -26.74 15.39
N ILE A 189 -2.47 -25.60 14.74
CA ILE A 189 -2.27 -25.47 13.29
C ILE A 189 -0.87 -24.94 12.95
N ALA A 190 -0.08 -24.51 13.95
CA ALA A 190 1.25 -23.92 13.83
C ALA A 190 2.25 -24.46 14.86
N GLU A 191 3.37 -25.03 14.41
CA GLU A 191 4.50 -25.37 15.30
C GLU A 191 5.29 -24.09 15.67
N LEU A 192 5.46 -23.83 16.97
CA LEU A 192 6.15 -22.66 17.51
C LEU A 192 7.53 -23.05 18.09
N PRO A 193 8.67 -22.62 17.52
CA PRO A 193 9.98 -22.86 18.11
C PRO A 193 10.35 -21.81 19.19
N ASP A 194 11.29 -22.20 20.06
CA ASP A 194 11.65 -21.49 21.30
C ASP A 194 12.67 -20.35 21.17
N ASN A 195 13.07 -19.97 19.96
CA ASN A 195 14.17 -19.02 19.73
C ASN A 195 13.74 -17.58 19.37
N GLY A 196 12.46 -17.23 19.50
CA GLY A 196 11.99 -15.84 19.47
C GLY A 196 12.08 -15.12 18.11
N ASP A 197 12.28 -15.85 17.00
CA ASP A 197 12.31 -15.29 15.66
C ASP A 197 10.94 -15.48 14.95
N TYR A 198 10.10 -14.44 14.98
CA TYR A 198 8.77 -14.45 14.34
C TYR A 198 8.84 -14.56 12.81
N ALA A 199 10.01 -14.34 12.20
CA ALA A 199 10.22 -14.62 10.78
C ALA A 199 10.29 -16.12 10.46
N TYR A 200 10.32 -16.99 11.48
CA TYR A 200 10.39 -18.44 11.39
C TYR A 200 9.03 -19.15 11.47
N ILE A 201 8.01 -18.54 12.09
CA ILE A 201 6.63 -19.09 12.14
C ILE A 201 6.10 -19.41 10.73
N LEU A 202 6.70 -18.84 9.68
CA LEU A 202 6.25 -18.96 8.31
C LEU A 202 7.23 -19.69 7.38
N ARG A 203 8.38 -20.14 7.90
CA ARG A 203 9.41 -20.83 7.08
C ARG A 203 9.53 -22.32 7.38
N SER A 204 8.97 -22.83 8.48
CA SER A 204 9.05 -24.25 8.84
C SER A 204 7.86 -25.10 8.37
N TYR A 205 6.91 -24.55 7.62
CA TYR A 205 5.75 -25.28 7.09
C TYR A 205 6.04 -26.16 5.88
N ASN A 206 7.14 -26.93 5.93
CA ASN A 206 7.19 -28.19 5.23
C ASN A 206 8.26 -29.07 5.86
N ARG A 207 7.82 -30.08 6.62
CA ARG A 207 8.35 -31.45 6.50
C ARG A 207 7.47 -32.44 7.27
N PRO A 208 7.19 -33.63 6.72
CA PRO A 208 7.43 -34.85 7.47
C PRO A 208 8.93 -35.04 7.75
#